data_AF-A0A964AN35-F1
#
_entry.id   AF-A0A964AN35-F1
#
_cell.length_a   1.000
_cell.length_b   1.000
_cell.length_c   1.000
_cell.angle_alpha   90.00
_cell.angle_beta   90.00
_cell.angle_gamma   90.00
#
_symmetry.space_group_name_H-M   'P 1'
#
loop_
_entity.id
_entity.type
_entity.pdbx_description
1 polymer ?
#
loop_
_entity_poly.entity_id
_entity_poly.type
_entity_poly.pdbx_seq_one_letter_code
_entity_poly.pdbx_strand_id
1 'polypeptide(L)'
;MSVVGLIAALALAASPFPDPWLGSEGLDVVQVSSGEAVTLSDHLIPGRFTIFDFGAAWCAPCHDAAHTLKGYLAVHPDVAVRAISLEGDPWDTAALPAAQEHLPGRGRIPYFIVFDPSGQRIYQGHRVNRALRRVDRRRQRANQASSLSK
;
A
#
# COMPACT_ATOMS: atom_id res chain seq x y z
N MET A 1 21.71 -44.86 -6.82
CA MET A 1 20.37 -44.43 -6.37
C MET A 1 20.28 -42.93 -6.62
N SER A 2 19.76 -42.52 -7.77
CA SER A 2 19.65 -41.10 -8.12
C SER A 2 18.24 -40.63 -7.85
N VAL A 3 18.09 -39.74 -6.87
CA VAL A 3 16.84 -39.03 -6.60
C VAL A 3 16.79 -37.85 -7.58
N VAL A 4 15.99 -37.98 -8.65
CA VAL A 4 15.67 -36.86 -9.53
C VAL A 4 14.57 -36.07 -8.85
N GLY A 5 14.94 -34.97 -8.19
CA GLY A 5 14.01 -34.00 -7.64
C GLY A 5 13.36 -33.20 -8.77
N LEU A 6 12.03 -33.33 -8.92
CA LEU A 6 11.25 -32.42 -9.76
C LEU A 6 11.21 -31.05 -9.06
N ILE A 7 11.97 -30.09 -9.56
CA ILE A 7 11.73 -28.67 -9.25
C ILE A 7 10.60 -28.22 -10.17
N ALA A 8 9.37 -28.17 -9.64
CA ALA A 8 8.28 -27.50 -10.31
C ALA A 8 8.56 -25.99 -10.24
N ALA A 9 9.06 -25.41 -11.34
CA ALA A 9 9.12 -23.98 -11.51
C ALA A 9 7.68 -23.46 -11.62
N LEU A 10 7.17 -22.85 -10.55
CA LEU A 10 5.94 -22.06 -10.61
C LEU A 10 6.22 -20.90 -11.57
N ALA A 11 5.66 -20.95 -12.77
CA ALA A 11 5.68 -19.82 -13.67
C ALA A 11 4.83 -18.72 -13.02
N LEU A 12 5.47 -17.66 -12.51
CA LEU A 12 4.76 -16.40 -12.27
C LEU A 12 4.26 -15.97 -13.65
N ALA A 13 2.96 -16.10 -13.90
CA ALA A 13 2.34 -15.42 -15.01
C ALA A 13 2.48 -13.92 -14.74
N ALA A 14 3.48 -13.30 -15.35
CA ALA A 14 3.68 -11.87 -15.26
C ALA A 14 2.41 -11.19 -15.78
N SER A 15 1.84 -10.29 -14.97
CA SER A 15 0.70 -9.47 -15.37
C SER A 15 1.06 -8.75 -16.68
N PRO A 16 0.18 -8.73 -17.71
CA PRO A 16 0.47 -8.02 -18.96
C PRO A 16 0.46 -6.49 -18.77
N PHE A 17 0.04 -6.03 -17.61
CA PHE A 17 0.02 -4.64 -17.22
C PHE A 17 1.28 -4.30 -16.40
N PRO A 18 1.86 -3.11 -16.59
CA PRO A 18 2.97 -2.67 -15.74
C PRO A 18 2.51 -2.51 -14.30
N ASP A 19 3.44 -2.66 -13.36
CA ASP A 19 3.17 -2.37 -11.95
C ASP A 19 2.76 -0.89 -11.76
N PRO A 20 1.71 -0.59 -10.96
CA PRO A 20 1.24 0.80 -10.75
C PRO A 20 2.32 1.76 -10.19
N TRP A 21 3.29 1.19 -9.47
CA TRP A 21 4.41 1.90 -8.85
C TRP A 21 5.66 1.97 -9.72
N LEU A 22 5.60 1.52 -10.97
CA LEU A 22 6.65 1.82 -11.96
C LEU A 22 6.90 3.34 -12.02
N GLY A 23 8.17 3.75 -12.09
CA GLY A 23 8.56 5.16 -12.09
C GLY A 23 8.53 5.82 -10.70
N SER A 24 8.74 5.06 -9.62
CA SER A 24 8.79 5.56 -8.24
C SER A 24 10.21 5.74 -7.71
N GLU A 25 11.21 5.76 -8.59
CA GLU A 25 12.62 5.92 -8.23
C GLU A 25 12.83 7.21 -7.41
N GLY A 26 13.50 7.07 -6.26
CA GLY A 26 13.74 8.19 -5.33
C GLY A 26 12.57 8.52 -4.39
N LEU A 27 11.42 7.86 -4.52
CA LEU A 27 10.32 7.94 -3.56
C LEU A 27 10.41 6.79 -2.55
N ASP A 28 9.87 7.00 -1.34
CA ASP A 28 9.77 5.92 -0.35
C ASP A 28 8.53 5.06 -0.62
N VAL A 29 8.67 4.17 -1.60
CA VAL A 29 7.68 3.17 -1.98
C VAL A 29 8.34 1.80 -1.93
N VAL A 30 7.74 0.87 -1.20
CA VAL A 30 8.23 -0.52 -1.10
C VAL A 30 7.05 -1.46 -1.23
N GLN A 31 7.11 -2.43 -2.15
CA GLN A 31 6.17 -3.55 -2.14
C GLN A 31 6.53 -4.49 -0.98
N VAL A 32 5.57 -4.71 -0.09
CA VAL A 32 5.75 -5.51 1.13
C VAL A 32 5.00 -6.83 1.11
N SER A 33 4.11 -7.02 0.14
CA SER A 33 3.41 -8.29 -0.09
C SER A 33 2.99 -8.43 -1.55
N SER A 34 2.91 -9.67 -2.03
CA SER A 34 2.41 -10.07 -3.35
C SER A 34 1.15 -10.94 -3.25
N GLY A 35 0.34 -10.68 -2.22
CA GLY A 35 -0.96 -11.32 -1.98
C GLY A 35 -0.95 -12.24 -0.75
N GLU A 36 0.23 -12.66 -0.29
CA GLU A 36 0.44 -13.38 0.97
C GLU A 36 0.13 -12.51 2.20
N ALA A 37 -0.21 -13.17 3.31
CA ALA A 37 -0.53 -12.53 4.58
C ALA A 37 0.57 -11.56 5.02
N VAL A 38 0.18 -10.40 5.55
CA VAL A 38 1.13 -9.33 5.86
C VAL A 38 0.76 -8.63 7.16
N THR A 39 1.72 -8.58 8.08
CA THR A 39 1.56 -7.86 9.34
C THR A 39 1.93 -6.39 9.13
N LEU A 40 0.91 -5.52 8.98
CA LEU A 40 1.13 -4.10 8.63
C LEU A 40 2.02 -3.36 9.64
N SER A 41 1.96 -3.71 10.93
CA SER A 41 2.77 -3.05 11.97
C SER A 41 4.28 -3.19 11.74
N ASP A 42 4.72 -4.27 11.10
CA ASP A 42 6.14 -4.57 10.88
C ASP A 42 6.74 -3.67 9.79
N HIS A 43 5.90 -3.00 9.01
CA HIS A 43 6.28 -2.15 7.89
C HIS A 43 6.03 -0.65 8.15
N LEU A 44 5.61 -0.30 9.35
CA LEU A 44 5.49 1.10 9.77
C LEU A 44 6.87 1.75 9.82
N ILE A 45 6.91 3.04 9.47
CA ILE A 45 8.13 3.84 9.57
C ILE A 45 8.03 4.77 10.78
N PRO A 46 8.82 4.54 11.84
CA PRO A 46 8.77 5.36 13.04
C PRO A 46 8.91 6.85 12.72
N GLY A 47 8.03 7.68 13.30
CA GLY A 47 8.06 9.12 13.10
C GLY A 47 7.54 9.61 11.75
N ARG A 48 7.01 8.73 10.89
CA ARG A 48 6.49 9.07 9.55
C ARG A 48 5.09 8.55 9.35
N PHE A 49 4.35 9.16 8.42
CA PHE A 49 3.09 8.61 7.96
C PHE A 49 3.37 7.40 7.07
N THR A 50 2.63 6.31 7.28
CA THR A 50 2.72 5.12 6.45
C THR A 50 1.37 4.87 5.78
N ILE A 51 1.35 4.85 4.45
CA ILE A 51 0.16 4.53 3.65
C ILE A 51 0.36 3.13 3.09
N PHE A 52 -0.51 2.19 3.44
CA PHE A 52 -0.62 0.90 2.79
C PHE A 52 -1.58 1.01 1.61
N ASP A 53 -1.10 0.73 0.40
CA ASP A 53 -1.91 0.71 -0.83
C ASP A 53 -2.08 -0.73 -1.32
N PHE A 54 -3.31 -1.21 -1.30
CA PHE A 54 -3.70 -2.52 -1.80
C PHE A 54 -4.25 -2.36 -3.21
N GLY A 55 -3.54 -2.91 -4.20
CA GLY A 55 -3.86 -2.72 -5.61
C GLY A 55 -3.29 -3.84 -6.48
N ALA A 56 -3.51 -3.75 -7.80
CA ALA A 56 -3.02 -4.71 -8.77
C ALA A 56 -2.75 -4.02 -10.11
N ALA A 57 -1.86 -4.59 -10.93
CA ALA A 57 -1.48 -4.03 -12.22
C ALA A 57 -2.65 -3.98 -13.22
N TRP A 58 -3.58 -4.94 -13.17
CA TRP A 58 -4.77 -4.97 -14.01
C TRP A 58 -5.85 -3.94 -13.60
N CYS A 59 -5.71 -3.30 -12.43
CA CYS A 59 -6.69 -2.39 -11.86
C CYS A 59 -6.42 -0.93 -12.29
N ALA A 60 -7.13 -0.44 -13.31
CA ALA A 60 -6.96 0.94 -13.79
C ALA A 60 -7.11 2.02 -12.69
N PRO A 61 -8.10 1.97 -11.78
CA PRO A 61 -8.18 2.95 -10.68
C PRO A 61 -7.00 2.89 -9.69
N CYS A 62 -6.29 1.77 -9.62
CA CYS A 62 -5.09 1.60 -8.79
C CYS A 62 -3.91 2.39 -9.39
N HIS A 63 -3.78 2.43 -10.73
CA HIS A 63 -2.80 3.28 -11.41
C HIS A 63 -3.04 4.77 -11.16
N ASP A 64 -4.30 5.23 -11.22
CA ASP A 64 -4.66 6.62 -10.92
C ASP A 64 -4.30 7.01 -9.48
N ALA A 65 -4.51 6.09 -8.54
CA ALA A 65 -4.13 6.30 -7.14
C ALA A 65 -2.62 6.34 -6.95
N ALA A 66 -1.87 5.41 -7.57
CA ALA A 66 -0.41 5.40 -7.52
C ALA A 66 0.18 6.68 -8.14
N HIS A 67 -0.37 7.18 -9.25
CA HIS A 67 0.02 8.47 -9.83
C HIS A 67 -0.19 9.64 -8.84
N THR A 68 -1.36 9.68 -8.20
CA THR A 68 -1.68 10.69 -7.18
C THR A 68 -0.71 10.63 -5.99
N LEU A 69 -0.42 9.42 -5.51
CA LEU A 69 0.50 9.19 -4.38
C LEU A 69 1.94 9.57 -4.75
N LYS A 70 2.42 9.24 -5.95
CA LYS A 70 3.75 9.64 -6.43
C LYS A 70 3.93 11.17 -6.39
N GLY A 71 2.95 11.92 -6.91
CA GLY A 71 2.96 13.38 -6.85
C GLY A 71 2.96 13.93 -5.41
N TYR A 72 2.23 13.27 -4.50
CA TYR A 72 2.21 13.66 -3.08
C TYR A 72 3.54 13.37 -2.39
N LEU A 73 4.13 12.19 -2.58
CA LEU A 73 5.40 11.79 -1.97
C LEU A 73 6.57 12.68 -2.40
N ALA A 74 6.57 13.16 -3.65
CA ALA A 74 7.61 14.04 -4.17
C ALA A 74 7.80 15.35 -3.35
N VAL A 75 6.76 15.81 -2.65
CA VAL A 75 6.80 17.03 -1.81
C VAL A 75 6.57 16.76 -0.32
N HIS A 76 6.42 15.48 0.07
CA HIS A 76 6.14 15.07 1.44
C HIS A 76 7.05 13.89 1.86
N PRO A 77 8.35 14.14 2.11
CA PRO A 77 9.29 13.09 2.51
C PRO A 77 8.97 12.48 3.89
N ASP A 78 8.08 13.10 4.67
CA ASP A 78 7.55 12.56 5.93
C ASP A 78 6.52 11.44 5.71
N VAL A 79 6.23 11.06 4.47
CA VAL A 79 5.28 10.00 4.11
C VAL A 79 5.98 8.89 3.35
N ALA A 80 5.59 7.66 3.63
CA ALA A 80 6.04 6.45 2.96
C ALA A 80 4.83 5.63 2.48
N VAL A 81 4.98 4.94 1.35
CA VAL A 81 3.98 3.99 0.86
C VAL A 81 4.51 2.57 0.96
N ARG A 82 3.67 1.66 1.45
CA ARG A 82 3.90 0.22 1.44
C ARG A 82 2.84 -0.39 0.51
N ALA A 83 3.28 -0.87 -0.64
CA ALA A 83 2.38 -1.45 -1.62
C ALA A 83 2.12 -2.92 -1.29
N ILE A 84 0.86 -3.34 -1.35
CA ILE A 84 0.43 -4.73 -1.29
C ILE A 84 -0.11 -5.06 -2.68
N SER A 85 0.61 -5.89 -3.41
CA SER A 85 0.18 -6.33 -4.72
C SER A 85 -0.81 -7.47 -4.58
N LEU A 86 -1.98 -7.30 -5.20
CA LEU A 86 -3.08 -8.25 -5.25
C LEU A 86 -3.27 -8.73 -6.71
N GLU A 87 -2.17 -9.11 -7.35
CA GLU A 87 -2.19 -9.72 -8.70
C GLU A 87 -3.03 -11.01 -8.72
N GLY A 88 -3.38 -11.45 -9.93
CA GLY A 88 -4.19 -12.64 -10.17
C GLY A 88 -5.49 -12.27 -10.87
N ASP A 89 -6.48 -13.17 -10.78
CA ASP A 89 -7.80 -12.91 -11.34
C ASP A 89 -8.55 -11.86 -10.48
N PRO A 90 -9.14 -10.81 -11.09
CA PRO A 90 -9.97 -9.83 -10.37
C PRO A 90 -11.05 -10.45 -9.47
N TRP A 91 -11.61 -11.60 -9.86
CA TRP A 91 -12.65 -12.31 -9.11
C TRP A 91 -12.10 -13.04 -7.88
N ASP A 92 -10.80 -13.35 -7.87
CA ASP A 92 -10.12 -14.07 -6.78
C ASP A 92 -9.40 -13.13 -5.80
N THR A 93 -9.40 -11.81 -6.05
CA THR A 93 -8.76 -10.82 -5.17
C THR A 93 -9.16 -11.00 -3.70
N ALA A 94 -10.44 -11.26 -3.43
CA ALA A 94 -10.95 -11.43 -2.07
C ALA A 94 -10.49 -12.72 -1.38
N ALA A 95 -9.96 -13.68 -2.14
CA ALA A 95 -9.43 -14.94 -1.62
C ALA A 95 -7.93 -14.85 -1.25
N LEU A 96 -7.22 -13.81 -1.70
CA LEU A 96 -5.82 -13.60 -1.34
C LEU A 96 -5.68 -13.34 0.17
N PRO A 97 -4.74 -13.97 0.87
CA PRO A 97 -4.56 -13.79 2.32
C PRO A 97 -4.46 -12.32 2.77
N ALA A 98 -3.68 -11.48 2.07
CA ALA A 98 -3.59 -10.06 2.39
C ALA A 98 -4.94 -9.32 2.26
N ALA A 99 -5.76 -9.71 1.28
CA ALA A 99 -7.08 -9.11 1.11
C ALA A 99 -8.07 -9.59 2.19
N GLN A 100 -8.03 -10.87 2.56
CA GLN A 100 -8.88 -11.42 3.61
C GLN A 100 -8.64 -10.77 4.97
N GLU A 101 -7.38 -10.47 5.29
CA GLU A 101 -7.01 -9.84 6.56
C GLU A 101 -7.42 -8.36 6.64
N HIS A 102 -7.26 -7.62 5.55
CA HIS A 102 -7.25 -6.15 5.60
C HIS A 102 -8.37 -5.45 4.83
N LEU A 103 -8.99 -6.11 3.84
CA LEU A 103 -10.03 -5.50 3.02
C LEU A 103 -11.42 -5.90 3.50
N PRO A 104 -12.36 -4.94 3.59
CA PRO A 104 -13.74 -5.26 3.96
C PRO A 104 -14.49 -5.93 2.80
N GLY A 105 -15.26 -6.98 3.12
CA GLY A 105 -16.23 -7.57 2.20
C GLY A 105 -15.58 -8.22 0.97
N ARG A 106 -15.93 -7.74 -0.23
CA ARG A 106 -15.55 -8.36 -1.53
C ARG A 106 -14.13 -8.01 -2.02
N GLY A 107 -13.19 -7.63 -1.15
CA GLY A 107 -11.81 -7.36 -1.59
C GLY A 107 -11.68 -6.23 -2.63
N ARG A 108 -12.48 -5.16 -2.51
CA ARG A 108 -12.48 -4.07 -3.52
C ARG A 108 -11.20 -3.25 -3.46
N ILE A 109 -10.50 -3.15 -4.59
CA ILE A 109 -9.31 -2.32 -4.79
C ILE A 109 -9.58 -1.09 -5.68
N PRO A 110 -8.79 0.00 -5.56
CA PRO A 110 -7.74 0.18 -4.55
C PRO A 110 -8.33 0.34 -3.14
N TYR A 111 -7.55 -0.05 -2.14
CA TYR A 111 -7.88 0.16 -0.73
C TYR A 111 -6.67 0.72 0.00
N PHE A 112 -6.90 1.67 0.89
CA PHE A 112 -5.82 2.33 1.63
C PHE A 112 -6.04 2.17 3.11
N ILE A 113 -4.96 1.89 3.83
CA ILE A 113 -4.89 2.01 5.29
C ILE A 113 -3.77 3.00 5.62
N VAL A 114 -4.04 3.98 6.48
CA VAL A 114 -3.05 5.01 6.82
C VAL A 114 -2.79 5.03 8.31
N PHE A 115 -1.52 5.01 8.66
CA PHE A 115 -1.00 5.22 10.00
C PHE A 115 -0.26 6.56 10.08
N ASP A 116 -0.35 7.19 11.24
CA ASP A 116 0.39 8.42 11.53
C ASP A 116 1.76 8.13 12.20
N PRO A 117 2.58 9.16 12.46
CA PRO A 117 3.90 9.00 13.07
C PRO A 117 3.95 8.29 14.42
N SER A 118 2.83 8.23 15.16
CA SER A 118 2.77 7.51 16.44
C SER A 118 2.31 6.06 16.29
N GLY A 119 2.06 5.60 15.05
CA GLY A 119 1.53 4.27 14.76
C GLY A 119 0.02 4.18 14.97
N GLN A 120 -0.70 5.30 15.07
CA GLN A 120 -2.16 5.28 15.13
C GLN A 120 -2.76 5.21 13.72
N ARG A 121 -3.67 4.26 13.49
CA ARG A 121 -4.46 4.23 12.25
C ARG A 121 -5.43 5.41 12.18
N ILE A 122 -5.31 6.23 11.13
CA ILE A 122 -6.10 7.47 10.94
C ILE A 122 -7.07 7.42 9.76
N TYR A 123 -6.94 6.42 8.89
CA TYR A 123 -7.81 6.19 7.74
C TYR A 123 -7.83 4.72 7.31
N GLN A 124 -8.99 4.29 6.80
CA GLN A 124 -9.14 3.07 6.01
C GLN A 124 -10.26 3.29 4.96
N GLY A 125 -10.06 2.92 3.70
CA GLY A 125 -11.07 3.07 2.65
C GLY A 125 -10.53 3.14 1.22
N HIS A 126 -11.43 3.27 0.23
CA HIS A 126 -11.11 3.17 -1.21
C HIS A 126 -10.75 4.50 -1.90
N ARG A 127 -10.56 5.60 -1.16
CA ARG A 127 -10.42 6.94 -1.77
C ARG A 127 -9.10 7.57 -1.35
N VAL A 128 -8.11 7.53 -2.24
CA VAL A 128 -6.77 8.14 -2.04
C VAL A 128 -6.86 9.60 -1.56
N ASN A 129 -7.72 10.41 -2.18
CA ASN A 129 -7.89 11.81 -1.78
C ASN A 129 -8.43 11.98 -0.35
N ARG A 130 -9.20 11.02 0.18
CA ARG A 130 -9.61 11.05 1.59
C ARG A 130 -8.48 10.63 2.53
N ALA A 131 -7.65 9.67 2.10
CA ALA A 131 -6.45 9.26 2.82
C ALA A 131 -5.49 10.44 2.99
N LEU A 132 -5.13 11.12 1.90
CA LEU A 132 -4.24 12.29 1.92
C LEU A 132 -4.81 13.44 2.78
N ARG A 133 -6.10 13.76 2.66
CA ARG A 133 -6.75 14.74 3.56
C ARG A 133 -6.72 14.36 5.04
N ARG A 134 -6.57 13.08 5.39
CA ARG A 134 -6.40 12.65 6.79
C ARG A 134 -4.96 12.87 7.26
N VAL A 135 -3.97 12.57 6.40
CA VAL A 135 -2.55 12.88 6.63
C VAL A 135 -2.38 14.38 6.88
N ASP A 136 -2.83 15.23 5.96
CA ASP A 136 -2.64 16.69 6.06
C ASP A 136 -3.25 17.27 7.34
N ARG A 137 -4.47 16.84 7.69
CA ARG A 137 -5.14 17.29 8.92
C ARG A 137 -4.41 16.82 10.18
N ARG A 138 -3.86 15.60 10.18
CA ARG A 138 -3.10 15.09 11.32
C ARG A 138 -1.78 15.87 11.48
N ARG A 139 -1.07 16.11 10.38
CA ARG A 139 0.15 16.93 10.34
C ARG A 139 -0.09 18.34 10.88
N GLN A 140 -1.14 19.01 10.42
CA GLN A 140 -1.52 20.35 10.88
C GLN A 140 -1.81 20.41 12.38
N ARG A 141 -2.53 19.41 12.93
CA ARG A 141 -2.82 19.35 14.37
C ARG A 141 -1.56 19.14 15.22
N ALA A 142 -0.65 18.29 14.77
CA ALA A 142 0.62 18.08 15.46
C ALA A 142 1.47 19.37 15.50
N ASN A 143 1.50 20.10 14.38
CA ASN A 143 2.21 21.38 14.30
C ASN A 143 1.59 22.43 15.25
N GLN A 144 0.25 22.52 15.29
CA GLN A 144 -0.45 23.46 16.18
C GLN A 144 -0.21 23.13 17.67
N ALA A 145 -0.32 21.86 18.05
CA ALA A 145 -0.04 21.42 19.43
C ALA A 145 1.41 21.75 19.85
N SER A 146 2.36 21.58 18.93
CA SER A 146 3.77 21.92 19.15
C SER A 146 4.01 23.42 19.29
N SER A 147 3.22 24.27 18.61
CA SER A 147 3.31 25.73 18.74
C SER A 147 2.72 26.28 20.04
N LEU A 148 1.75 25.59 20.64
CA LEU A 148 1.09 26.01 21.89
C LEU A 148 1.86 25.58 23.15
N SER A 149 2.82 24.68 22.99
CA SER A 149 3.67 24.17 24.09
C SER A 149 5.01 24.90 24.18
N LYS A 150 5.21 25.94 23.36
CA LYS A 150 6.35 26.86 23.38
C LYS A 150 5.92 28.20 23.94
#